data_AF-A0A7S0A9X1-F1
#
_entry.id   AF-A0A7S0A9X1-F1
#
_cell.length_a   1.000
_cell.length_b   1.000
_cell.length_c   1.000
_cell.angle_alpha   90.00
_cell.angle_beta   90.00
_cell.angle_gamma   90.00
#
_symmetry.space_group_name_H-M   'P 1'
#
loop_
_entity.id
_entity.type
_entity.pdbx_description
1 polymer ?
#
loop_
_entity_poly.entity_id
_entity_poly.type
_entity_poly.pdbx_seq_one_letter_code
_entity_poly.pdbx_strand_id
1 'polypeptide(L)'
;EELAQRCKGQASAPAGGEEVEEMPAGATASGGTLGHIAWPCTAGRVRPVAKGAESPRGPGPGAPACAPEDEDAPEAQAAWSREERRCVEDLLSALQRARVLPPPEGQLLQVAWSRKLDPEASAALWRQHLEAARCLNVMAVSDEDVRQAYSTGYFVRAGKDVEGRPIIWVRLALSEVPKLTPSLAIRNTWLAQDATLCGSVDANRRGICFVYDLRGVGLGNLISNLKYLHVVIWGAASHPVHVSRIWLLNAPAAFLAAWHLVRGFLPRGLRQVVRFCST
;
A
#
# COMPACT_ATOMS: atom_id res chain seq x y z
N GLU A 1 -2.82 -12.72 18.21
CA GLU A 1 -1.79 -13.56 18.86
C GLU A 1 -1.56 -14.89 18.14
N GLU A 2 -2.61 -15.62 17.72
CA GLU A 2 -2.48 -16.92 17.03
C GLU A 2 -1.71 -16.87 15.69
N LEU A 3 -1.83 -15.78 14.92
CA LEU A 3 -1.06 -15.57 13.67
C LEU A 3 0.41 -15.17 13.92
N ALA A 4 0.69 -14.45 15.01
CA ALA A 4 2.07 -14.18 15.44
C ALA A 4 2.76 -15.46 15.93
N GLN A 5 2.00 -16.41 16.49
CA GLN A 5 2.49 -17.76 16.81
C GLN A 5 2.71 -18.60 15.54
N ARG A 6 1.89 -18.46 14.49
CA ARG A 6 2.11 -19.15 13.20
C ARG A 6 3.30 -18.62 12.40
N CYS A 7 3.57 -17.31 12.40
CA CYS A 7 4.80 -16.78 11.78
C CYS A 7 6.09 -17.24 12.49
N LYS A 8 6.01 -17.65 13.76
CA LYS A 8 7.14 -18.30 14.47
C LYS A 8 7.33 -19.76 14.04
N GLY A 9 6.28 -20.44 13.59
CA GLY A 9 6.33 -21.86 13.19
C GLY A 9 6.79 -22.14 11.76
N GLN A 10 6.86 -21.12 10.88
CA GLN A 10 7.28 -21.28 9.48
C GLN A 10 8.77 -20.96 9.22
N ALA A 11 9.53 -20.54 10.25
CA ALA A 11 10.96 -20.24 10.13
C ALA A 11 11.88 -21.44 10.40
N SER A 12 11.33 -22.64 10.64
CA SER A 12 12.10 -23.84 10.95
C SER A 12 11.46 -25.07 10.31
N ALA A 13 11.56 -25.18 8.98
CA ALA A 13 11.40 -26.45 8.28
C ALA A 13 12.39 -26.45 7.11
N PRO A 14 13.54 -27.15 7.22
CA PRO A 14 14.35 -27.42 6.05
C PRO A 14 13.57 -28.39 5.15
N ALA A 15 13.52 -28.07 3.85
CA ALA A 15 13.17 -29.04 2.84
C ALA A 15 14.27 -30.11 2.83
N GLY A 16 13.91 -31.37 3.04
CA GLY A 16 14.84 -32.48 3.00
C GLY A 16 14.12 -33.76 2.62
N GLY A 17 14.30 -34.18 1.37
CA GLY A 17 14.32 -35.57 0.96
C GLY A 17 15.75 -35.90 0.49
N GLU A 18 16.13 -37.15 0.69
CA GLU A 18 17.39 -37.85 0.37
C GLU A 18 18.48 -37.90 1.47
N GLU A 19 18.73 -39.16 1.88
CA GLU A 19 19.83 -39.67 2.70
C GLU A 19 21.19 -39.42 2.04
N VAL A 20 22.20 -38.95 2.79
CA VAL A 20 23.60 -39.43 2.74
C VAL A 20 24.32 -38.98 4.05
N GLU A 21 24.77 -39.97 4.82
CA GLU A 21 26.05 -40.12 5.55
C GLU A 21 26.59 -39.07 6.57
N GLU A 22 27.14 -39.58 7.67
CA GLU A 22 27.58 -38.88 8.89
C GLU A 22 28.95 -38.14 8.82
N MET A 23 28.96 -36.93 9.43
CA MET A 23 30.03 -36.23 10.20
C MET A 23 31.33 -35.72 9.51
N PRO A 24 32.08 -34.73 10.08
CA PRO A 24 31.86 -33.92 11.31
C PRO A 24 32.06 -32.38 11.19
N ALA A 25 31.52 -31.69 12.20
CA ALA A 25 31.94 -30.46 12.90
C ALA A 25 32.67 -29.30 12.18
N GLY A 26 32.06 -28.11 12.26
CA GLY A 26 32.76 -26.84 12.44
C GLY A 26 32.30 -25.72 11.50
N ALA A 27 31.58 -24.73 12.02
CA ALA A 27 31.73 -23.30 11.67
C ALA A 27 30.70 -22.45 12.42
N THR A 28 31.23 -21.47 13.14
CA THR A 28 30.53 -20.33 13.73
C THR A 28 29.92 -19.44 12.66
N ALA A 29 28.61 -19.19 12.72
CA ALA A 29 27.93 -18.22 11.86
C ALA A 29 27.80 -16.86 12.57
N SER A 30 28.55 -15.90 12.04
CA SER A 30 28.55 -14.47 12.33
C SER A 30 27.19 -13.81 12.08
N GLY A 31 26.84 -12.84 12.95
CA GLY A 31 25.61 -12.06 12.87
C GLY A 31 25.48 -11.27 11.56
N GLY A 32 24.41 -11.53 10.82
CA GLY A 32 24.00 -10.76 9.66
C GLY A 32 23.41 -9.42 10.07
N THR A 33 24.03 -8.34 9.62
CA THR A 33 23.57 -6.96 9.77
C THR A 33 22.31 -6.76 8.92
N LEU A 34 21.21 -6.32 9.55
CA LEU A 34 20.02 -5.86 8.83
C LEU A 34 20.39 -4.59 8.05
N GLY A 35 20.53 -4.71 6.73
CA GLY A 35 20.81 -3.59 5.82
C GLY A 35 19.74 -2.50 5.95
N HIS A 36 20.19 -1.24 5.89
CA HIS A 36 19.33 -0.06 5.94
C HIS A 36 18.23 -0.12 4.85
N ILE A 37 16.98 -0.28 5.26
CA ILE A 37 15.81 -0.24 4.36
C ILE A 37 15.42 1.23 4.17
N ALA A 38 16.07 1.89 3.24
CA ALA A 38 15.61 3.17 2.71
C ALA A 38 14.89 2.91 1.39
N TRP A 39 13.59 3.19 1.34
CA TRP A 39 12.88 3.25 0.06
C TRP A 39 13.35 4.53 -0.64
N PRO A 40 14.03 4.46 -1.79
CA PRO A 40 14.29 5.67 -2.55
C PRO A 40 12.93 6.24 -2.98
N CYS A 41 12.55 7.41 -2.43
CA CYS A 41 11.55 8.29 -3.03
C CYS A 41 12.15 8.89 -4.32
N THR A 42 12.58 8.05 -5.25
CA THR A 42 12.75 8.50 -6.63
C THR A 42 11.35 8.51 -7.21
N ALA A 43 10.77 9.69 -7.36
CA ALA A 43 9.61 9.91 -8.22
C ALA A 43 9.98 9.44 -9.64
N GLY A 44 9.80 8.15 -9.90
CA GLY A 44 10.10 7.54 -11.18
C GLY A 44 9.10 8.09 -12.19
N ARG A 45 9.54 9.00 -13.05
CA ARG A 45 8.80 9.35 -14.27
C ARG A 45 8.63 8.09 -15.09
N VAL A 46 7.41 7.54 -15.11
CA VAL A 46 7.02 6.56 -16.12
C VAL A 46 6.84 7.34 -17.41
N ARG A 47 7.89 7.39 -18.25
CA ARG A 47 7.73 7.85 -19.62
C ARG A 47 6.88 6.80 -20.36
N PRO A 48 5.85 7.20 -21.12
CA PRO A 48 5.14 6.27 -21.97
C PRO A 48 6.13 5.65 -22.96
N VAL A 49 6.22 4.32 -22.96
CA VAL A 49 6.99 3.56 -23.94
C VAL A 49 6.25 3.69 -25.28
N ALA A 50 6.78 4.55 -26.16
CA ALA A 50 6.32 4.64 -27.54
C ALA A 50 6.68 3.33 -28.25
N LYS A 51 5.69 2.49 -28.53
CA LYS A 51 5.82 1.39 -29.50
C LYS A 51 5.68 1.97 -30.91
N GLY A 52 6.76 1.99 -31.68
CA GLY A 52 6.73 2.18 -33.14
C GLY A 52 6.13 0.94 -33.82
N ALA A 53 5.10 1.16 -34.65
CA ALA A 53 5.10 0.97 -36.13
C ALA A 53 4.38 -0.36 -36.49
N GLU A 54 3.41 -0.48 -37.41
CA GLU A 54 2.72 0.38 -38.38
C GLU A 54 1.39 -0.32 -38.75
N SER A 55 0.29 0.41 -38.99
CA SER A 55 -0.71 0.06 -40.02
C SER A 55 -1.68 1.23 -40.24
N PRO A 56 -2.01 1.63 -41.49
CA PRO A 56 -2.87 2.76 -41.77
C PRO A 56 -4.34 2.35 -41.63
N ARG A 57 -5.03 2.89 -40.62
CA ARG A 57 -6.49 2.90 -40.56
C ARG A 57 -6.97 4.32 -40.33
N GLY A 58 -8.02 4.68 -41.07
CA GLY A 58 -8.47 6.04 -41.33
C GLY A 58 -8.91 6.85 -40.11
N PRO A 59 -9.34 8.11 -40.34
CA PRO A 59 -9.64 9.07 -39.29
C PRO A 59 -10.89 8.64 -38.52
N GLY A 60 -10.69 8.03 -37.36
CA GLY A 60 -11.72 7.84 -36.34
C GLY A 60 -11.97 9.13 -35.55
N PRO A 61 -13.16 9.32 -34.98
CA PRO A 61 -13.49 10.50 -34.19
C PRO A 61 -12.52 10.62 -33.01
N GLY A 62 -11.89 11.78 -32.90
CA GLY A 62 -10.76 12.06 -32.02
C GLY A 62 -11.01 11.62 -30.58
N ALA A 63 -10.15 10.73 -30.09
CA ALA A 63 -9.98 10.53 -28.66
C ALA A 63 -9.58 11.90 -28.05
N PRO A 64 -10.22 12.33 -26.95
CA PRO A 64 -9.85 13.57 -26.29
C PRO A 64 -8.37 13.45 -25.86
N ALA A 65 -7.56 14.36 -26.37
CA ALA A 65 -6.17 14.49 -25.96
C ALA A 65 -6.12 14.58 -24.42
N CYS A 66 -5.34 13.70 -23.78
CA CYS A 66 -5.00 13.86 -22.38
C CYS A 66 -4.38 15.26 -22.25
N ALA A 67 -5.12 16.17 -21.61
CA ALA A 67 -4.61 17.50 -21.32
C ALA A 67 -3.26 17.33 -20.61
N PRO A 68 -2.23 18.12 -20.96
CA PRO A 68 -1.01 18.14 -20.20
C PRO A 68 -1.40 18.41 -18.75
N GLU A 69 -1.03 17.50 -17.85
CA GLU A 69 -1.15 17.72 -16.42
C GLU A 69 -0.49 19.06 -16.15
N ASP A 70 -1.29 20.06 -15.74
CA ASP A 70 -0.77 21.35 -15.32
C ASP A 70 0.40 21.06 -14.38
N GLU A 71 1.62 21.43 -14.81
CA GLU A 71 2.81 21.25 -14.01
C GLU A 71 2.57 22.01 -12.71
N ASP A 72 2.21 21.26 -11.65
CA ASP A 72 1.99 21.75 -10.30
C ASP A 72 3.19 22.65 -9.97
N ALA A 73 2.94 23.97 -9.93
CA ALA A 73 3.91 24.93 -9.46
C ALA A 73 4.51 24.38 -8.16
N PRO A 74 5.84 24.40 -7.98
CA PRO A 74 6.49 23.70 -6.88
C PRO A 74 5.81 24.09 -5.57
N GLU A 75 5.00 23.17 -5.02
CA GLU A 75 4.29 23.37 -3.76
C GLU A 75 5.38 23.73 -2.75
N ALA A 76 5.38 24.98 -2.28
CA ALA A 76 6.33 25.42 -1.28
C ALA A 76 6.26 24.41 -0.13
N GLN A 77 7.37 23.69 0.12
CA GLN A 77 7.39 22.62 1.11
C GLN A 77 7.00 23.22 2.47
N ALA A 78 5.74 23.03 2.85
CA ALA A 78 5.20 23.61 4.06
C ALA A 78 6.00 23.05 5.24
N ALA A 79 6.55 23.92 6.07
CA ALA A 79 7.31 23.48 7.24
C ALA A 79 6.41 22.67 8.19
N TRP A 80 7.01 21.71 8.90
CA TRP A 80 6.31 20.98 9.96
C TRP A 80 5.89 21.94 11.08
N SER A 81 4.67 21.78 11.56
CA SER A 81 4.17 22.48 12.73
C SER A 81 4.96 22.08 13.98
N ARG A 82 4.82 22.86 15.06
CA ARG A 82 5.45 22.52 16.35
C ARG A 82 4.91 21.19 16.91
N GLU A 83 3.63 20.94 16.71
CA GLU A 83 2.96 19.70 17.15
C GLU A 83 3.47 18.49 16.38
N GLU A 84 3.61 18.63 15.05
CA GLU A 84 4.16 17.57 14.18
C GLU A 84 5.59 17.21 14.59
N ARG A 85 6.46 18.21 14.82
CA ARG A 85 7.84 17.97 15.28
C ARG A 85 7.88 17.24 16.61
N ARG A 86 7.10 17.70 17.60
CA ARG A 86 7.03 17.06 18.91
C ARG A 86 6.54 15.61 18.81
N CYS A 87 5.50 15.35 18.02
CA CYS A 87 4.99 14.01 17.80
C CYS A 87 6.06 13.09 17.18
N VAL A 88 6.82 13.59 16.19
CA VAL A 88 7.91 12.83 15.56
C VAL A 88 9.04 12.53 16.56
N GLU A 89 9.43 13.50 17.39
CA GLU A 89 10.43 13.29 18.46
C GLU A 89 9.98 12.22 19.46
N ASP A 90 8.72 12.29 19.91
CA ASP A 90 8.13 11.33 20.84
C ASP A 90 7.99 9.92 20.21
N LEU A 91 7.60 9.85 18.92
CA LEU A 91 7.54 8.62 18.13
C LEU A 91 8.91 7.94 18.03
N LEU A 92 9.94 8.71 17.65
CA LEU A 92 11.31 8.18 17.54
C LEU A 92 11.83 7.68 18.89
N SER A 93 11.54 8.42 19.96
CA SER A 93 11.86 8.00 21.33
C SER A 93 11.16 6.69 21.71
N ALA A 94 9.89 6.52 21.36
CA ALA A 94 9.14 5.29 21.61
C ALA A 94 9.72 4.09 20.82
N LEU A 95 10.07 4.29 19.55
CA LEU A 95 10.71 3.26 18.73
C LEU A 95 12.09 2.86 19.24
N GLN A 96 12.89 3.84 19.71
CA GLN A 96 14.19 3.60 20.30
C GLN A 96 14.07 2.77 21.59
N ARG A 97 13.14 3.11 22.50
CA ARG A 97 12.87 2.32 23.71
C ARG A 97 12.50 0.88 23.37
N ALA A 98 11.71 0.68 22.31
CA ALA A 98 11.29 -0.63 21.83
C ALA A 98 12.36 -1.37 21.00
N ARG A 99 13.51 -0.75 20.72
CA ARG A 99 14.58 -1.27 19.84
C ARG A 99 14.07 -1.63 18.43
N VAL A 100 13.20 -0.79 17.88
CA VAL A 100 12.62 -0.96 16.55
C VAL A 100 13.30 0.01 15.59
N LEU A 101 13.58 -0.46 14.36
CA LEU A 101 14.14 0.39 13.31
C LEU A 101 13.20 1.57 13.03
N PRO A 102 13.67 2.84 13.05
CA PRO A 102 12.82 3.98 12.74
C PRO A 102 12.39 3.99 11.26
N PRO A 103 11.28 4.67 10.92
CA PRO A 103 10.92 4.95 9.54
C PRO A 103 12.00 5.78 8.82
N PRO A 104 12.12 5.67 7.49
CA PRO A 104 12.90 6.63 6.70
C PRO A 104 12.43 8.06 6.96
N GLU A 105 13.35 9.03 6.87
CA GLU A 105 13.07 10.44 7.18
C GLU A 105 11.86 10.99 6.42
N GLY A 106 11.76 10.70 5.12
CA GLY A 106 10.66 11.11 4.26
C GLY A 106 9.28 10.53 4.65
N GLN A 107 9.24 9.51 5.50
CA GLN A 107 8.01 8.87 5.98
C GLN A 107 7.66 9.23 7.43
N LEU A 108 8.50 9.98 8.16
CA LEU A 108 8.26 10.28 9.57
C LEU A 108 6.92 10.97 9.79
N LEU A 109 6.62 12.00 8.98
CA LEU A 109 5.37 12.72 9.06
C LEU A 109 4.17 11.85 8.65
N GLN A 110 4.34 10.99 7.65
CA GLN A 110 3.33 10.03 7.21
C GLN A 110 2.95 9.08 8.35
N VAL A 111 3.95 8.53 9.02
CA VAL A 111 3.76 7.62 10.15
C VAL A 111 3.07 8.34 11.30
N ALA A 112 3.48 9.56 11.64
CA ALA A 112 2.82 10.36 12.69
C ALA A 112 1.33 10.62 12.38
N TRP A 113 1.00 11.01 11.14
CA TRP A 113 -0.39 11.28 10.74
C TRP A 113 -1.26 10.02 10.60
N SER A 114 -0.66 8.85 10.38
CA SER A 114 -1.39 7.57 10.30
C SER A 114 -2.24 7.26 11.55
N ARG A 115 -1.89 7.88 12.69
CA ARG A 115 -2.64 7.82 13.94
C ARG A 115 -2.92 9.21 14.52
N LYS A 116 -3.12 10.20 13.66
CA LYS A 116 -3.55 11.57 14.04
C LYS A 116 -2.63 12.20 15.10
N LEU A 117 -1.32 12.06 14.92
CA LEU A 117 -0.29 12.60 15.81
C LEU A 117 -0.25 11.99 17.21
N ASP A 118 -0.78 10.77 17.40
CA ASP A 118 -0.51 9.95 18.58
C ASP A 118 0.83 9.18 18.40
N PRO A 119 1.90 9.53 19.14
CA PRO A 119 3.22 8.93 18.93
C PRO A 119 3.27 7.44 19.30
N GLU A 120 2.59 7.01 20.37
CA GLU A 120 2.62 5.61 20.83
C GLU A 120 1.78 4.71 19.91
N ALA A 121 0.61 5.19 19.47
CA ALA A 121 -0.19 4.47 18.48
C ALA A 121 0.52 4.38 17.12
N SER A 122 1.22 5.45 16.72
CA SER A 122 2.03 5.47 15.48
C SER A 122 3.19 4.48 15.57
N ALA A 123 3.90 4.44 16.71
CA ALA A 123 4.98 3.48 16.95
C ALA A 123 4.49 2.02 16.94
N ALA A 124 3.30 1.77 17.53
CA ALA A 124 2.67 0.45 17.48
C ALA A 124 2.30 0.03 16.05
N LEU A 125 1.74 0.95 15.24
CA LEU A 125 1.44 0.67 13.84
C LEU A 125 2.71 0.44 13.01
N TRP A 126 3.77 1.19 13.25
CA TRP A 126 5.05 0.99 12.57
C TRP A 126 5.64 -0.40 12.85
N ARG A 127 5.59 -0.87 14.11
CA ARG A 127 5.96 -2.26 14.44
C ARG A 127 5.13 -3.29 13.69
N GLN A 128 3.81 -3.06 13.63
CA GLN A 128 2.90 -3.93 12.88
C GLN A 128 3.22 -3.92 11.38
N HIS A 129 3.56 -2.77 10.81
CA HIS A 129 3.99 -2.63 9.41
C HIS A 129 5.20 -3.51 9.10
N LEU A 130 6.27 -3.41 9.92
CA LEU A 130 7.48 -4.22 9.75
C LEU A 130 7.19 -5.71 9.88
N GLU A 131 6.34 -6.11 10.83
CA GLU A 131 5.94 -7.50 11.00
C GLU A 131 5.11 -8.01 9.81
N ALA A 132 4.19 -7.20 9.29
CA ALA A 132 3.42 -7.54 8.10
C ALA A 132 4.31 -7.66 6.85
N ALA A 133 5.26 -6.74 6.68
CA ALA A 133 6.24 -6.79 5.59
C ALA A 133 7.02 -8.11 5.60
N ARG A 134 7.42 -8.57 6.79
CA ARG A 134 8.12 -9.83 7.02
C ARG A 134 7.22 -11.06 6.81
N CYS A 135 6.11 -11.16 7.54
CA CYS A 135 5.21 -12.33 7.51
C CYS A 135 4.58 -12.55 6.12
N LEU A 136 4.27 -11.48 5.39
CA LEU A 136 3.64 -11.58 4.07
C LEU A 136 4.66 -11.58 2.93
N ASN A 137 5.96 -11.56 3.25
CA ASN A 137 7.04 -11.54 2.29
C ASN A 137 6.88 -10.43 1.22
N VAL A 138 6.40 -9.25 1.64
CA VAL A 138 6.09 -8.12 0.74
C VAL A 138 7.35 -7.65 0.03
N MET A 139 8.50 -7.73 0.71
CA MET A 139 9.78 -7.29 0.20
C MET A 139 10.33 -8.19 -0.93
N ALA A 140 9.93 -9.46 -0.98
CA ALA A 140 10.41 -10.39 -2.02
C ALA A 140 9.72 -10.22 -3.38
N VAL A 141 8.59 -9.50 -3.44
CA VAL A 141 7.96 -9.13 -4.71
C VAL A 141 8.96 -8.28 -5.51
N SER A 142 9.12 -8.52 -6.81
CA SER A 142 10.08 -7.71 -7.58
C SER A 142 9.49 -6.34 -7.95
N ASP A 143 10.33 -5.34 -8.19
CA ASP A 143 9.86 -4.06 -8.74
C ASP A 143 9.28 -4.22 -10.15
N GLU A 144 9.69 -5.26 -10.89
CA GLU A 144 9.16 -5.55 -12.22
C GLU A 144 7.72 -6.05 -12.13
N ASP A 145 7.41 -6.95 -11.19
CA ASP A 145 6.04 -7.41 -10.96
C ASP A 145 5.12 -6.24 -10.56
N VAL A 146 5.63 -5.34 -9.73
CA VAL A 146 4.95 -4.10 -9.35
C VAL A 146 4.65 -3.26 -10.60
N ARG A 147 5.67 -2.92 -11.41
CA ARG A 147 5.51 -2.11 -12.63
C ARG A 147 4.54 -2.75 -13.62
N GLN A 148 4.67 -4.06 -13.84
CA GLN A 148 3.79 -4.81 -14.72
C GLN A 148 2.35 -4.75 -14.23
N ALA A 149 2.11 -4.90 -12.93
CA ALA A 149 0.77 -4.75 -12.37
C ALA A 149 0.25 -3.31 -12.50
N TYR A 150 1.06 -2.29 -12.27
CA TYR A 150 0.67 -0.88 -12.49
C TYR A 150 0.32 -0.58 -13.95
N SER A 151 0.98 -1.23 -14.90
CA SER A 151 0.76 -1.00 -16.34
C SER A 151 -0.65 -1.35 -16.81
N THR A 152 -1.41 -2.15 -16.06
CA THR A 152 -2.81 -2.48 -16.38
C THR A 152 -3.77 -1.31 -16.10
N GLY A 153 -3.32 -0.29 -15.38
CA GLY A 153 -4.15 0.86 -14.99
C GLY A 153 -5.17 0.53 -13.90
N TYR A 154 -5.04 -0.61 -13.21
CA TYR A 154 -5.93 -0.95 -12.09
C TYR A 154 -5.65 -0.10 -10.84
N PHE A 155 -4.45 0.44 -10.67
CA PHE A 155 -4.10 1.48 -9.68
C PHE A 155 -3.58 2.72 -10.38
N VAL A 156 -4.22 3.86 -10.13
CA VAL A 156 -3.83 5.13 -10.74
C VAL A 156 -3.87 6.24 -9.69
N ARG A 157 -2.79 6.99 -9.55
CA ARG A 157 -2.77 8.24 -8.80
C ARG A 157 -3.20 9.36 -9.72
N ALA A 158 -4.34 9.98 -9.48
CA ALA A 158 -4.82 11.04 -10.36
C ALA A 158 -5.78 11.99 -9.65
N GLY A 159 -5.42 13.26 -9.64
CA GLY A 159 -6.24 14.36 -9.14
C GLY A 159 -6.28 14.49 -7.63
N LYS A 160 -7.03 15.49 -7.18
CA LYS A 160 -7.34 15.76 -5.78
C LYS A 160 -8.86 15.77 -5.59
N ASP A 161 -9.35 15.39 -4.42
CA ASP A 161 -10.77 15.53 -4.09
C ASP A 161 -11.12 17.00 -3.82
N VAL A 162 -12.41 17.28 -3.59
CA VAL A 162 -12.90 18.64 -3.30
C VAL A 162 -12.29 19.28 -2.04
N GLU A 163 -11.66 18.49 -1.17
CA GLU A 163 -10.96 18.96 0.03
C GLU A 163 -9.44 18.96 -0.15
N GLY A 164 -8.95 18.80 -1.38
CA GLY A 164 -7.54 18.84 -1.74
C GLY A 164 -6.76 17.57 -1.38
N ARG A 165 -7.43 16.45 -1.06
CA ARG A 165 -6.75 15.18 -0.78
C ARG A 165 -6.31 14.53 -2.08
N PRO A 166 -5.08 14.04 -2.20
CA PRO A 166 -4.70 13.27 -3.37
C PRO A 166 -5.55 12.00 -3.48
N ILE A 167 -5.91 11.65 -4.71
CA ILE A 167 -6.76 10.49 -5.00
C ILE A 167 -5.91 9.32 -5.52
N ILE A 168 -6.18 8.13 -4.97
CA ILE A 168 -5.76 6.85 -5.54
C ILE A 168 -6.99 6.12 -6.07
N TRP A 169 -7.05 5.94 -7.38
CA TRP A 169 -8.06 5.16 -8.08
C TRP A 169 -7.71 3.67 -8.05
N VAL A 170 -8.71 2.85 -7.76
CA VAL A 170 -8.63 1.39 -7.78
C VAL A 170 -9.73 0.85 -8.69
N ARG A 171 -9.38 0.47 -9.92
CA ARG A 171 -10.32 0.02 -10.96
C ARG A 171 -10.35 -1.51 -10.98
N LEU A 172 -11.25 -2.11 -10.19
CA LEU A 172 -11.23 -3.55 -9.94
C LEU A 172 -11.51 -4.40 -11.18
N ALA A 173 -12.28 -3.91 -12.16
CA ALA A 173 -12.50 -4.64 -13.41
C ALA A 173 -11.22 -4.79 -14.26
N LEU A 174 -10.23 -3.92 -14.06
CA LEU A 174 -8.91 -4.00 -14.72
C LEU A 174 -7.92 -4.87 -13.93
N SER A 175 -8.32 -5.40 -12.78
CA SER A 175 -7.47 -6.29 -11.99
C SER A 175 -7.45 -7.68 -12.61
N GLU A 176 -6.25 -8.17 -12.94
CA GLU A 176 -6.03 -9.56 -13.35
C GLU A 176 -5.90 -10.44 -12.10
N VAL A 177 -7.02 -10.68 -11.41
CA VAL A 177 -7.07 -11.39 -10.11
C VAL A 177 -6.21 -12.66 -10.06
N PRO A 178 -6.20 -13.56 -11.08
CA PRO A 178 -5.37 -14.76 -11.03
C PRO A 178 -3.86 -14.50 -10.94
N LYS A 179 -3.40 -13.32 -11.38
CA LYS A 179 -1.98 -12.91 -11.33
C LYS A 179 -1.65 -12.06 -10.11
N LEU A 180 -2.64 -11.61 -9.36
CA LEU A 180 -2.44 -10.82 -8.15
C LEU A 180 -2.30 -11.74 -6.94
N THR A 181 -1.07 -11.95 -6.50
CA THR A 181 -0.80 -12.55 -5.19
C THR A 181 -1.14 -11.54 -4.08
N PRO A 182 -1.42 -11.99 -2.83
CA PRO A 182 -1.68 -11.06 -1.74
C PRO A 182 -0.51 -10.09 -1.52
N SER A 183 0.72 -10.59 -1.55
CA SER A 183 1.93 -9.80 -1.35
C SER A 183 2.12 -8.74 -2.44
N LEU A 184 1.82 -9.09 -3.70
CA LEU A 184 1.86 -8.13 -4.82
C LEU A 184 0.79 -7.05 -4.66
N ALA A 185 -0.45 -7.42 -4.34
CA ALA A 185 -1.54 -6.46 -4.12
C ALA A 185 -1.23 -5.49 -2.97
N ILE A 186 -0.67 -6.00 -1.87
CA ILE A 186 -0.25 -5.22 -0.71
C ILE A 186 0.90 -4.28 -1.08
N ARG A 187 1.97 -4.79 -1.69
CA ARG A 187 3.13 -3.97 -2.10
C ARG A 187 2.72 -2.85 -3.04
N ASN A 188 1.90 -3.15 -4.05
CA ASN A 188 1.43 -2.14 -4.99
C ASN A 188 0.66 -1.03 -4.27
N THR A 189 -0.22 -1.41 -3.33
CA THR A 189 -0.99 -0.44 -2.55
C THR A 189 -0.09 0.42 -1.67
N TRP A 190 0.88 -0.17 -0.97
CA TRP A 190 1.82 0.55 -0.11
C TRP A 190 2.69 1.53 -0.91
N LEU A 191 3.23 1.09 -2.04
CA LEU A 191 4.01 1.96 -2.93
C LEU A 191 3.16 3.09 -3.52
N ALA A 192 1.88 2.84 -3.81
CA ALA A 192 0.95 3.89 -4.27
C ALA A 192 0.80 4.96 -3.19
N GLN A 193 0.59 4.53 -1.95
CA GLN A 193 0.38 5.39 -0.79
C GLN A 193 1.65 6.21 -0.50
N ASP A 194 2.80 5.55 -0.43
CA ASP A 194 4.09 6.19 -0.14
C ASP A 194 4.44 7.20 -1.22
N ALA A 195 4.32 6.83 -2.50
CA ALA A 195 4.55 7.78 -3.58
C ALA A 195 3.62 8.99 -3.46
N THR A 196 2.36 8.77 -3.07
CA THR A 196 1.31 9.82 -3.00
C THR A 196 1.57 10.83 -1.90
N LEU A 197 2.19 10.38 -0.81
CA LEU A 197 2.48 11.22 0.35
C LEU A 197 3.91 11.74 0.38
N CYS A 198 4.82 11.13 -0.40
CA CYS A 198 6.22 11.50 -0.35
C CYS A 198 6.41 12.97 -0.79
N GLY A 199 7.06 13.75 0.08
CA GLY A 199 7.42 15.14 -0.20
C GLY A 199 6.31 16.18 -0.01
N SER A 200 5.06 15.80 0.27
CA SER A 200 3.96 16.75 0.50
C SER A 200 3.45 16.70 1.94
N VAL A 201 3.81 17.71 2.73
CA VAL A 201 3.36 17.89 4.12
C VAL A 201 1.85 18.05 4.18
N ASP A 202 1.26 18.81 3.25
CA ASP A 202 -0.18 19.02 3.20
C ASP A 202 -0.95 17.75 2.81
N ALA A 203 -0.41 16.92 1.92
CA ALA A 203 -0.99 15.62 1.61
C ALA A 203 -1.03 14.71 2.86
N ASN A 204 0.04 14.71 3.67
CA ASN A 204 0.08 13.95 4.92
C ASN A 204 -0.98 14.40 5.93
N ARG A 205 -1.15 15.72 6.10
CA ARG A 205 -2.18 16.32 6.97
C ARG A 205 -3.60 15.95 6.51
N ARG A 206 -3.88 16.10 5.22
CA ARG A 206 -5.23 15.86 4.65
C ARG A 206 -5.56 14.37 4.53
N GLY A 207 -4.53 13.54 4.39
CA GLY A 207 -4.64 12.10 4.12
C GLY A 207 -5.05 11.81 2.67
N ILE A 208 -5.13 10.53 2.35
CA ILE A 208 -5.44 10.03 1.00
C ILE A 208 -6.93 9.72 0.87
N CYS A 209 -7.48 10.01 -0.32
CA CYS A 209 -8.78 9.52 -0.75
C CYS A 209 -8.62 8.31 -1.68
N PHE A 210 -9.18 7.16 -1.32
CA PHE A 210 -9.30 6.04 -2.25
C PHE A 210 -10.61 6.14 -3.03
N VAL A 211 -10.55 5.90 -4.34
CA VAL A 211 -11.74 5.77 -5.19
C VAL A 211 -11.73 4.42 -5.87
N TYR A 212 -12.57 3.51 -5.37
CA TYR A 212 -12.78 2.19 -5.94
C TYR A 212 -13.86 2.27 -7.02
N ASP A 213 -13.47 2.07 -8.27
CA ASP A 213 -14.39 1.95 -9.40
C ASP A 213 -14.78 0.47 -9.56
N LEU A 214 -16.04 0.17 -9.28
CA LEU A 214 -16.62 -1.17 -9.31
C LEU A 214 -17.40 -1.45 -10.59
N ARG A 215 -17.37 -0.55 -11.58
CA ARG A 215 -18.00 -0.80 -12.89
C ARG A 215 -17.35 -2.01 -13.55
N GLY A 216 -18.18 -2.93 -14.04
CA GLY A 216 -17.72 -4.15 -14.71
C GLY A 216 -17.17 -5.22 -13.76
N VAL A 217 -17.23 -5.03 -12.44
CA VAL A 217 -16.86 -6.08 -11.48
C VAL A 217 -17.89 -7.20 -11.54
N GLY A 218 -17.45 -8.36 -12.03
CA GLY A 218 -18.23 -9.60 -12.03
C GLY A 218 -17.91 -10.50 -10.84
N LEU A 219 -18.61 -11.63 -10.74
CA LEU A 219 -18.32 -12.65 -9.73
C LEU A 219 -16.88 -13.19 -9.82
N GLY A 220 -16.30 -13.21 -11.03
CA GLY A 220 -14.90 -13.63 -11.24
C GLY A 220 -13.86 -12.69 -10.62
N ASN A 221 -14.23 -11.45 -10.30
CA ASN A 221 -13.36 -10.49 -9.61
C ASN A 221 -13.51 -10.55 -8.09
N LEU A 222 -14.49 -11.29 -7.58
CA LEU A 222 -14.66 -11.48 -6.14
C LEU A 222 -13.67 -12.53 -5.65
N ILE A 223 -12.83 -12.14 -4.70
CA ILE A 223 -11.94 -13.07 -4.00
C ILE A 223 -12.83 -14.04 -3.21
N SER A 224 -13.01 -15.24 -3.75
CA SER A 224 -13.75 -16.32 -3.07
C SER A 224 -12.93 -16.95 -1.92
N ASN A 225 -11.61 -16.73 -1.91
CA ASN A 225 -10.73 -17.24 -0.88
C ASN A 225 -10.70 -16.30 0.34
N LEU A 226 -11.43 -16.66 1.40
CA LEU A 226 -11.48 -15.90 2.65
C LEU A 226 -10.11 -15.71 3.31
N LYS A 227 -9.17 -16.67 3.15
CA LYS A 227 -7.80 -16.51 3.67
C LYS A 227 -7.06 -15.42 2.91
N TYR A 228 -7.18 -15.40 1.59
CA TYR A 228 -6.61 -14.33 0.75
C TYR A 228 -7.19 -12.97 1.18
N LEU A 229 -8.51 -12.87 1.30
CA LEU A 229 -9.18 -11.64 1.70
C LEU A 229 -8.70 -11.15 3.08
N HIS A 230 -8.60 -12.06 4.06
CA HIS A 230 -8.08 -11.74 5.38
C HIS A 230 -6.63 -11.23 5.34
N VAL A 231 -5.76 -11.89 4.56
CA VAL A 231 -4.36 -11.47 4.40
C VAL A 231 -4.27 -10.08 3.79
N VAL A 232 -5.04 -9.81 2.72
CA VAL A 232 -5.06 -8.49 2.08
C VAL A 232 -5.60 -7.41 3.02
N ILE A 233 -6.69 -7.68 3.76
CA ILE A 233 -7.23 -6.71 4.73
C ILE A 233 -6.21 -6.41 5.82
N TRP A 234 -5.59 -7.45 6.39
CA TRP A 234 -4.59 -7.27 7.45
C TRP A 234 -3.35 -6.53 6.94
N GLY A 235 -2.82 -6.91 5.77
CA GLY A 235 -1.68 -6.25 5.14
C GLY A 235 -1.98 -4.80 4.79
N ALA A 236 -3.12 -4.52 4.16
CA ALA A 236 -3.54 -3.15 3.83
C ALA A 236 -3.71 -2.29 5.09
N ALA A 237 -4.27 -2.84 6.18
CA ALA A 237 -4.45 -2.13 7.45
C ALA A 237 -3.16 -1.93 8.26
N SER A 238 -2.08 -2.63 7.90
CA SER A 238 -0.79 -2.55 8.58
C SER A 238 0.11 -1.45 8.02
N HIS A 239 -0.23 -0.83 6.89
CA HIS A 239 0.55 0.30 6.36
C HIS A 239 0.34 1.57 7.18
N PRO A 240 1.40 2.30 7.55
CA PRO A 240 1.28 3.56 8.25
C PRO A 240 0.89 4.67 7.29
N VAL A 241 -0.41 4.80 7.03
CA VAL A 241 -0.96 5.81 6.13
C VAL A 241 -2.22 6.44 6.73
N HIS A 242 -2.36 7.75 6.54
CA HIS A 242 -3.58 8.47 6.89
C HIS A 242 -4.61 8.33 5.76
N VAL A 243 -5.48 7.31 5.85
CA VAL A 243 -6.64 7.18 4.96
C VAL A 243 -7.81 7.97 5.54
N SER A 244 -8.15 9.08 4.87
CA SER A 244 -9.20 9.98 5.33
C SER A 244 -10.55 9.71 4.66
N ARG A 245 -10.55 9.03 3.50
CA ARG A 245 -11.76 8.84 2.69
C ARG A 245 -11.64 7.63 1.75
N ILE A 246 -12.73 6.89 1.59
CA ILE A 246 -12.85 5.77 0.65
C ILE A 246 -14.19 5.88 -0.06
N TRP A 247 -14.18 6.00 -1.38
CA TRP A 247 -15.38 6.06 -2.22
C TRP A 247 -15.49 4.75 -2.99
N LEU A 248 -16.67 4.15 -2.96
CA LEU A 248 -17.02 2.95 -3.71
C LEU A 248 -18.06 3.36 -4.77
N LEU A 249 -17.59 3.49 -6.01
CA LEU A 249 -18.40 3.91 -7.15
C LEU A 249 -19.04 2.69 -7.81
N ASN A 250 -20.33 2.77 -8.13
CA ASN A 250 -21.03 1.77 -8.92
C ASN A 250 -20.96 0.35 -8.36
N ALA A 251 -21.05 0.23 -7.03
CA ALA A 251 -21.05 -1.06 -6.35
C ALA A 251 -22.25 -1.91 -6.80
N PRO A 252 -22.04 -3.14 -7.31
CA PRO A 252 -23.16 -4.02 -7.62
C PRO A 252 -23.90 -4.42 -6.34
N ALA A 253 -25.20 -4.72 -6.45
CA ALA A 253 -26.05 -5.04 -5.29
C ALA A 253 -25.48 -6.17 -4.41
N ALA A 254 -24.87 -7.19 -5.02
CA ALA A 254 -24.19 -8.27 -4.30
C ALA A 254 -23.02 -7.77 -3.43
N PHE A 255 -22.26 -6.78 -3.91
CA PHE A 255 -21.18 -6.17 -3.14
C PHE A 255 -21.74 -5.38 -1.94
N LEU A 256 -22.82 -4.62 -2.13
CA LEU A 256 -23.49 -3.90 -1.04
C LEU A 256 -23.98 -4.86 0.05
N ALA A 257 -24.62 -5.97 -0.34
CA ALA A 257 -25.06 -7.00 0.59
C ALA A 257 -23.89 -7.59 1.38
N ALA A 258 -22.80 -7.96 0.69
CA ALA A 258 -21.59 -8.46 1.35
C ALA A 258 -20.99 -7.42 2.31
N TRP A 259 -20.91 -6.15 1.91
CA TRP A 259 -20.46 -5.06 2.77
C TRP A 259 -21.28 -4.95 4.05
N HIS A 260 -22.61 -5.02 3.98
CA HIS A 260 -23.47 -4.95 5.16
C HIS A 260 -23.24 -6.09 6.15
N LEU A 261 -22.86 -7.27 5.66
CA LEU A 261 -22.50 -8.42 6.50
C LEU A 261 -21.12 -8.23 7.15
N VAL A 262 -20.12 -7.78 6.40
CA VAL A 262 -18.73 -7.72 6.91
C VAL A 262 -18.40 -6.44 7.67
N ARG A 263 -19.13 -5.34 7.44
CA ARG A 263 -18.81 -4.04 8.06
C ARG A 263 -18.83 -4.10 9.58
N GLY A 264 -19.55 -5.04 10.21
CA GLY A 264 -19.55 -5.19 11.68
C GLY A 264 -18.17 -5.49 12.25
N PHE A 265 -17.33 -6.19 11.48
CA PHE A 265 -16.01 -6.65 11.90
C PHE A 265 -14.89 -5.64 11.62
N LEU A 266 -15.19 -4.54 10.90
CA LEU A 266 -14.20 -3.53 10.56
C LEU A 266 -14.01 -2.51 11.70
N PRO A 267 -12.78 -2.02 11.93
CA PRO A 267 -12.53 -0.96 12.89
C PRO A 267 -13.42 0.27 12.65
N ARG A 268 -13.89 0.92 13.73
CA ARG A 268 -14.81 2.07 13.65
C ARG A 268 -14.28 3.18 12.73
N GLY A 269 -12.98 3.48 12.78
CA GLY A 269 -12.36 4.48 11.91
C GLY A 269 -12.53 4.19 10.43
N LEU A 270 -12.29 2.93 10.01
CA LEU A 270 -12.44 2.52 8.61
C LEU A 270 -13.90 2.62 8.14
N ARG A 271 -14.86 2.20 8.97
CA ARG A 271 -16.29 2.27 8.64
C ARG A 271 -16.77 3.70 8.40
N GLN A 272 -16.20 4.67 9.12
CA GLN A 272 -16.58 6.07 9.04
C GLN A 272 -16.03 6.79 7.80
N VAL A 273 -14.99 6.25 7.15
CA VAL A 273 -14.40 6.87 5.94
C VAL A 273 -14.96 6.33 4.64
N VAL A 274 -15.69 5.20 4.67
CA VAL A 274 -16.27 4.57 3.47
C VAL A 274 -17.59 5.24 3.07
N ARG A 275 -17.72 5.56 1.79
CA ARG A 275 -18.93 6.14 1.16
C ARG A 275 -19.25 5.36 -0.12
N PHE A 276 -20.53 5.10 -0.35
CA PHE A 276 -21.01 4.50 -1.59
C PHE A 276 -21.62 5.59 -2.46
N CYS A 277 -21.31 5.56 -3.75
CA CYS A 277 -21.86 6.49 -4.73
C CYS A 277 -22.35 5.70 -5.94
N SER A 278 -23.60 5.90 -6.32
CA SER A 278 -24.15 5.47 -7.61
C SER A 278 -24.03 6.63 -8.59
N THR A 279 -23.44 6.41 -9.76
CA THR A 279 -23.39 7.39 -10.86
C THR A 279 -24.36 7.01 -11.95
#